data_AF-A0A6I1VXQ4-F1
#
_entry.id   AF-A0A6I1VXQ4-F1
#
_cell.length_a   1.000
_cell.length_b   1.000
_cell.length_c   1.000
_cell.angle_alpha   90.00
_cell.angle_beta   90.00
_cell.angle_gamma   90.00
#
_symmetry.space_group_name_H-M   'P 1'
#
loop_
_entity.id
_entity.type
_entity.pdbx_description
1 polymer ?
#
loop_
_entity_poly.entity_id
_entity_poly.type
_entity_poly.pdbx_seq_one_letter_code
_entity_poly.pdbx_strand_id
1 'polypeptide(L)' 'FFRQDPREHTHRIDYQGRSWYVPSYRFGVYKIWGLSAIMIVELMNLLYDDVNISLHTPPERFINV' A
#
# COMPACT_ATOMS: atom_id res chain seq x y z
N PHE A 1 4.26 8.60 -9.58
CA PHE A 1 4.85 8.15 -8.30
C PHE A 1 4.08 6.96 -7.74
N PHE A 2 2.87 7.12 -7.20
CA PHE A 2 2.12 6.03 -6.57
C PHE A 2 1.79 4.83 -7.47
N ARG A 3 1.61 5.05 -8.78
CA ARG A 3 1.47 3.98 -9.79
C ARG A 3 2.62 2.96 -9.81
N GLN A 4 3.83 3.37 -9.42
CA GLN A 4 5.00 2.48 -9.34
C GLN A 4 5.06 1.70 -8.01
N ASP A 5 4.13 1.97 -7.09
CA ASP A 5 4.07 1.41 -5.74
C ASP A 5 5.41 1.42 -4.96
N PRO A 6 6.11 2.57 -4.83
CA PRO A 6 7.40 2.65 -4.16
C PRO A 6 7.25 2.63 -2.62
N ARG A 7 6.89 1.48 -2.05
CA ARG A 7 6.67 1.30 -0.60
C ARG A 7 7.98 1.44 0.18
N GLU A 8 8.00 2.28 1.21
CA GLU A 8 9.08 2.35 2.22
C GLU A 8 8.96 1.15 3.18
N HIS A 9 7.73 0.90 3.65
CA HIS A 9 7.37 -0.22 4.53
C HIS A 9 5.97 -0.73 4.18
N THR A 10 5.65 -1.93 4.65
CA THR A 10 4.28 -2.48 4.61
C THR A 10 3.84 -2.85 6.01
N HIS A 11 2.79 -2.21 6.51
CA HIS A 11 2.19 -2.56 7.80
C HIS A 11 1.13 -3.62 7.59
N ARG A 12 1.26 -4.74 8.31
CA ARG A 12 0.22 -5.76 8.37
C ARG A 12 -0.80 -5.40 9.45
N ILE A 13 -2.06 -5.35 9.09
CA ILE A 13 -3.18 -5.14 10.01
C ILE A 13 -4.15 -6.30 9.84
N ASP A 14 -4.34 -7.09 10.89
CA ASP A 14 -5.36 -8.14 10.89
C ASP A 14 -6.67 -7.54 11.41
N TYR A 15 -7.69 -7.44 10.54
CA TYR A 15 -9.00 -6.86 10.86
C TYR A 15 -10.13 -7.74 10.30
N GLN A 16 -11.09 -8.09 11.15
CA GLN A 16 -12.23 -8.96 10.82
C GLN A 16 -11.83 -10.26 10.07
N GLY A 17 -10.75 -10.92 10.50
CA GLY A 17 -10.27 -12.16 9.89
C GLY A 17 -9.61 -11.98 8.52
N ARG A 18 -9.37 -10.75 8.06
CA ARG A 18 -8.58 -10.44 6.86
C ARG A 18 -7.29 -9.71 7.23
N SER A 19 -6.19 -10.12 6.61
CA SER A 19 -4.91 -9.42 6.69
C SER A 19 -4.85 -8.32 5.63
N TRP A 20 -4.59 -7.10 6.08
CA TRP A 20 -4.36 -5.94 5.24
C TRP A 20 -2.88 -5.61 5.22
N TYR A 21 -2.31 -5.43 4.04
CA TYR A 21 -0.91 -5.10 3.81
C TYR A 21 -0.81 -3.64 3.34
N VAL A 22 -0.95 -2.73 4.31
CA VAL A 22 -1.06 -1.30 4.06
C VAL A 22 0.32 -0.71 3.73
N PRO A 23 0.47 -0.06 2.56
CA PRO A 23 1.74 0.55 2.21
C PRO A 23 2.02 1.81 3.02
N SER A 24 3.29 2.07 3.27
CA SER A 24 3.79 3.37 3.68
C SER A 24 4.64 3.96 2.56
N TYR A 25 4.34 5.19 2.16
CA TYR A 25 5.06 5.90 1.11
C TYR A 25 5.84 7.08 1.68
N ARG A 26 7.03 7.30 1.15
CA ARG A 26 7.81 8.52 1.34
C ARG A 26 7.61 9.44 0.15
N PHE A 27 6.98 10.59 0.34
CA PHE A 27 6.84 11.61 -0.70
C PHE A 27 7.55 12.89 -0.25
N GLY A 28 8.76 13.10 -0.76
CA GLY A 28 9.66 14.14 -0.25
C GLY A 28 9.95 13.91 1.23
N VAL A 29 9.61 14.90 2.08
CA VAL A 29 9.78 14.82 3.54
C VAL A 29 8.62 14.13 4.25
N TYR A 30 7.49 13.90 3.58
CA TYR A 30 6.27 13.40 4.18
C TYR A 30 6.18 11.88 4.18
N LYS A 31 5.69 11.31 5.28
CA LYS A 31 5.30 9.90 5.37
C LYS A 31 3.79 9.79 5.21
N ILE A 32 3.35 9.03 4.22
CA ILE A 32 1.94 8.72 3.95
C ILE A 32 1.70 7.27 4.35
N TRP A 33 0.72 7.01 5.21
CA TRP A 33 0.44 5.69 5.77
C TRP A 33 -1.01 5.60 6.28
N GLY A 34 -1.42 4.41 6.71
CA GLY A 34 -2.76 4.17 7.24
C GLY A 34 -3.85 4.32 6.16
N LEU A 35 -5.02 4.81 6.56
CA LEU A 35 -6.18 4.93 5.67
C LEU A 35 -5.91 5.81 4.45
N SER A 36 -5.12 6.88 4.59
CA SER A 36 -4.77 7.74 3.45
C SER A 36 -4.00 6.98 2.36
N ALA A 37 -3.10 6.08 2.75
CA ALA A 37 -2.37 5.23 1.80
C ALA A 37 -3.29 4.20 1.13
N ILE A 38 -4.26 3.65 1.87
CA ILE A 38 -5.31 2.78 1.32
C ILE A 38 -6.10 3.53 0.24
N MET A 39 -6.59 4.74 0.54
CA MET A 39 -7.37 5.53 -0.42
C MET A 39 -6.58 5.86 -1.69
N ILE A 40 -5.28 6.11 -1.58
CA ILE A 40 -4.41 6.33 -2.74
C ILE A 40 -4.31 5.06 -3.60
N VAL A 41 -4.10 3.90 -2.98
CA VAL A 41 -4.03 2.60 -3.69
C VAL A 41 -5.33 2.33 -4.45
N GLU A 42 -6.47 2.45 -3.77
CA GLU A 42 -7.79 2.26 -4.37
C GLU A 42 -7.99 3.20 -5.56
N LEU A 43 -7.62 4.47 -5.43
CA LEU A 43 -7.69 5.44 -6.51
C LEU A 43 -6.76 5.08 -7.69
N MET A 44 -5.54 4.60 -7.43
CA MET A 44 -4.61 4.21 -8.50
C MET A 44 -5.11 2.98 -9.27
N ASN A 45 -5.61 1.97 -8.57
CA ASN A 45 -6.21 0.78 -9.19
C ASN A 45 -7.47 1.15 -10.00
N LEU A 46 -8.24 2.16 -9.56
CA LEU A 46 -9.42 2.65 -10.28
C LEU A 46 -9.08 3.43 -11.55
N LEU A 47 -8.01 4.25 -11.52
CA LEU A 47 -7.69 5.18 -12.60
C LEU A 47 -6.82 4.58 -13.71
N TYR A 48 -6.06 3.52 -13.43
CA TYR A 48 -5.08 2.95 -14.35
C TYR A 48 -5.27 1.45 -14.50
N ASP A 49 -5.66 1.01 -15.70
CA ASP A 49 -5.93 -0.41 -15.99
C ASP A 49 -4.70 -1.31 -15.80
N ASP A 50 -3.50 -0.76 -15.91
CA ASP A 50 -2.24 -1.49 -15.74
C ASP A 50 -1.72 -1.50 -14.29
N VAL A 51 -2.45 -0.91 -13.34
CA VAL A 51 -2.09 -0.88 -11.91
C VAL A 51 -2.91 -1.90 -11.15
N ASN A 52 -2.21 -2.79 -10.45
CA ASN A 52 -2.84 -3.80 -9.61
C ASN A 52 -2.09 -3.96 -8.28
N ILE A 53 -2.23 -2.94 -7.43
CA ILE A 53 -1.62 -2.92 -6.10
C ILE A 53 -2.55 -3.64 -5.13
N SER A 54 -2.16 -4.84 -4.70
CA SER A 54 -2.95 -5.62 -3.73
C SER A 54 -2.72 -5.12 -2.30
N LEU A 55 -3.82 -4.98 -1.56
CA LEU A 55 -3.86 -4.70 -0.11
C LEU A 55 -4.14 -5.95 0.73
N HIS A 56 -4.44 -7.09 0.11
CA HIS A 56 -4.84 -8.32 0.79
C HIS A 56 -3.82 -9.44 0.69
N THR A 57 -2.79 -9.25 -0.12
CA THR A 57 -1.67 -10.18 -0.25
C THR A 57 -0.39 -9.48 0.17
N PRO A 58 0.56 -10.22 0.76
CA PRO A 58 1.88 -9.67 1.04
C PRO A 58 2.54 -9.22 -0.26
N PRO A 59 3.26 -8.09 -0.27
CA PRO A 59 4.05 -7.68 -1.42
C PRO A 59 5.24 -8.65 -1.61
N GLU A 60 5.73 -8.79 -2.83
CA GLU A 60 6.86 -9.69 -3.16
C GLU A 60 8.11 -9.41 -2.31
N ARG A 61 8.29 -8.16 -1.87
CA ARG A 61 9.33 -7.76 -0.92
C ARG A 61 8.69 -7.37 0.41
N PHE A 62 8.42 -8.37 1.24
CA PHE A 62 7.96 -8.19 2.60
C PHE A 62 9.11 -8.48 3.58
N ILE A 63 9.59 -7.44 4.25
CA ILE A 63 10.51 -7.55 5.40
C ILE A 63 9.64 -7.45 6.66
N ASN A 64 9.52 -8.56 7.40
CA ASN A 64 9.06 -8.51 8.79
C ASN A 64 10.13 -7.76 9.59
N VAL A 65 9.79 -6.59 10.11
CA VAL A 65 10.56 -5.91 11.15
C VAL A 65 9.76 -5.95 12.43
#